data_AF-A0A7S2CVI4-F1
#
_entry.id   AF-A0A7S2CVI4-F1
#
_cell.length_a   1.000
_cell.length_b   1.000
_cell.length_c   1.000
_cell.angle_alpha   90.00
_cell.angle_beta   90.00
_cell.angle_gamma   90.00
#
_symmetry.space_group_name_H-M   'P 1'
#
loop_
_entity.id
_entity.type
_entity.pdbx_description
1 polymer ?
#
loop_
_entity_poly.entity_id
_entity_poly.type
_entity_poly.pdbx_seq_one_letter_code
_entity_poly.pdbx_strand_id
1 'polypeptide(L)'
;AYPSMLSVAESILTNTRSLEADADLLPVKKVITMIDENPLNPSLAPEKPTVVATSPLPSGARAFSTVARAGGFSRVGPIGSRSFSTKSAPQVDKAVTPPATGTKAQSNGPEMIANTEGKTDPQVCPVSAYEHARAIGLNFFTGVPDSLLSPFCHVVATEAEQDHVIAANEGSAIATAAGYHFATGEVPMVYLQNSGLGNAVNPIMSLAHKEVYGTPMVVVVGWRGCPGHKDEPQHVVQGRQTVAQLESLGVSTVIMPNDQDGAMESMQQAVDMARAEGQPVALLVPPKTFQPAKKAPVEISAADQVKPTREEAIEALLTEFVGPNDAVVGTTGFCSREIYESRKRLGQSNESDFLSVGSMGHALSIAQGIALAQPDRTVWCLDGDGASIMHLGNLATTGALSSSYGQLSNLRHIILNNRVHDSVGAQPTAATYDGAVDFPALANATGYAAAGTAPTAADIGPALEEMNSKVGPKLLEIQLKLGTRSDLGRPKTSTLDAAVALKSFLQK
;
A
#
# COMPACT_ATOMS: atom_id res chain seq x y z
N ALA A 1 21.24 -24.58 16.51
CA ALA A 1 21.61 -25.37 15.32
C ALA A 1 20.33 -25.65 14.55
N TYR A 2 20.18 -25.07 13.36
CA TYR A 2 19.03 -25.34 12.49
C TYR A 2 19.24 -26.71 11.83
N PRO A 3 18.22 -27.58 11.78
CA PRO A 3 18.31 -28.84 11.06
C PRO A 3 18.56 -28.58 9.57
N SER A 4 19.51 -29.31 8.98
CA SER A 4 19.78 -29.26 7.54
C SER A 4 18.54 -29.72 6.76
N MET A 5 18.31 -29.18 5.57
CA MET A 5 17.18 -29.56 4.71
C MET A 5 17.12 -31.07 4.42
N LEU A 6 18.24 -31.79 4.54
CA LEU A 6 18.28 -33.26 4.45
C LEU A 6 17.49 -33.94 5.58
N SER A 7 17.58 -33.44 6.81
CA SER A 7 16.88 -34.05 7.95
C SER A 7 15.36 -33.85 7.90
N VAL A 8 14.90 -32.77 7.27
CA VAL A 8 13.47 -32.53 7.01
C VAL A 8 12.98 -33.50 5.92
N ALA A 9 13.78 -33.72 4.87
CA ALA A 9 13.45 -34.67 3.80
C ALA A 9 13.41 -36.13 4.30
N GLU A 10 14.36 -36.54 5.15
CA GLU A 10 14.35 -37.87 5.77
C GLU A 10 13.14 -38.06 6.70
N SER A 11 12.74 -37.04 7.46
CA SER A 11 11.54 -37.09 8.31
C SER A 11 10.25 -37.24 7.49
N ILE A 12 10.18 -36.66 6.30
CA ILE A 12 9.02 -36.80 5.39
C ILE A 12 8.99 -38.20 4.78
N LEU A 13 10.14 -38.76 4.39
CA LEU A 13 10.26 -40.10 3.81
C LEU A 13 10.01 -41.22 4.82
N THR A 14 10.31 -41.00 6.10
CA THR A 14 10.04 -42.00 7.15
C THR A 14 8.56 -42.07 7.52
N ASN A 15 7.83 -40.95 7.37
CA ASN A 15 6.40 -40.84 7.70
C ASN A 15 5.44 -41.21 6.54
N THR A 16 5.96 -41.53 5.34
CA THR A 16 5.13 -41.82 4.15
C THR A 16 5.01 -43.30 3.79
N ARG A 17 5.47 -44.22 4.66
CA ARG A 17 5.33 -45.68 4.45
C ARG A 17 3.90 -46.25 4.56
N SER A 18 2.86 -45.42 4.60
CA SER A 18 1.45 -45.89 4.65
C SER A 18 0.54 -45.34 3.55
N LEU A 19 1.08 -44.81 2.45
CA LEU A 19 0.28 -44.31 1.33
C LEU A 19 0.66 -45.01 0.01
N GLU A 20 0.49 -46.33 -0.03
CA GLU A 20 0.44 -47.11 -1.28
C GLU A 20 -1.02 -47.28 -1.71
N ALA A 21 -1.67 -46.20 -2.13
CA ALA A 21 -2.86 -46.21 -2.98
C ALA A 21 -3.29 -44.77 -3.29
N ASP A 22 -2.60 -44.07 -4.18
CA ASP A 22 -3.24 -43.00 -4.94
C ASP A 22 -2.44 -42.65 -6.21
N ALA A 23 -3.13 -42.63 -7.34
CA ALA A 23 -2.56 -42.44 -8.67
C ALA A 23 -2.22 -40.96 -9.00
N ASP A 24 -2.47 -40.03 -8.08
CA ASP A 24 -2.39 -38.58 -8.34
C ASP A 24 -1.07 -37.91 -7.90
N LEU A 25 -0.04 -38.68 -7.50
CA LEU A 25 1.28 -38.14 -7.10
C LEU A 25 2.30 -38.02 -8.26
N LEU A 26 1.85 -38.03 -9.52
CA LEU A 26 2.70 -37.78 -10.68
C LEU A 26 3.44 -36.41 -10.68
N PRO A 27 2.92 -35.31 -10.09
CA PRO A 27 3.62 -34.03 -10.07
C PRO A 27 4.84 -33.99 -9.13
N VAL A 28 4.84 -34.79 -8.05
CA VAL A 28 5.90 -34.78 -7.03
C VAL A 28 7.14 -35.54 -7.49
N LYS A 29 6.98 -36.61 -8.27
CA LYS A 29 8.12 -37.35 -8.85
C LYS A 29 8.94 -36.53 -9.85
N LYS A 30 8.32 -35.58 -10.57
CA LYS A 30 9.02 -34.73 -11.54
C LYS A 30 9.97 -33.72 -10.91
N VAL A 31 9.65 -33.23 -9.71
CA VAL A 31 10.48 -32.24 -8.98
C VAL A 31 11.75 -32.88 -8.40
N ILE A 32 11.70 -34.16 -8.02
CA ILE A 32 12.85 -34.88 -7.45
C ILE A 32 13.90 -35.22 -8.53
N THR A 33 13.49 -35.55 -9.75
CA THR A 33 14.42 -35.80 -10.87
C THR A 33 15.18 -34.57 -11.37
N MET A 34 14.73 -33.34 -11.08
CA MET A 34 15.43 -32.12 -11.52
C MET A 34 16.55 -31.67 -10.59
N ILE A 35 16.70 -32.30 -9.41
CA ILE A 35 17.74 -31.95 -8.42
C ILE A 35 19.01 -32.80 -8.60
N ASP A 36 18.93 -33.93 -9.30
CA ASP A 36 20.04 -34.90 -9.43
C ASP A 36 20.99 -34.65 -10.63
N GLU A 37 20.67 -33.69 -11.52
CA GLU A 37 21.50 -33.38 -12.69
C GLU A 37 22.09 -31.97 -12.65
N ASN A 38 23.01 -31.70 -11.72
CA ASN A 38 23.93 -30.58 -11.84
C ASN A 38 25.27 -30.84 -11.10
N PRO A 39 26.36 -31.22 -11.79
CA PRO A 39 27.63 -31.53 -11.15
C PRO A 39 28.49 -30.25 -11.03
N LEU A 40 28.59 -29.68 -9.84
CA LEU A 40 29.56 -28.62 -9.53
C LEU A 40 30.54 -29.08 -8.43
N ASN A 41 31.73 -29.49 -8.90
CA ASN A 41 33.07 -29.37 -8.32
C ASN A 41 33.43 -30.10 -6.99
N PRO A 42 34.25 -31.19 -7.03
CA PRO A 42 34.68 -31.96 -5.85
C PRO A 42 36.00 -31.45 -5.24
N SER A 43 36.06 -30.16 -4.89
CA SER A 43 37.20 -29.61 -4.14
C SER A 43 36.70 -28.66 -3.07
N LEU A 44 36.26 -29.20 -1.93
CA LEU A 44 36.10 -28.57 -0.61
C LEU A 44 35.37 -29.56 0.30
N ALA A 45 36.04 -30.64 0.69
CA ALA A 45 35.58 -31.48 1.80
C ALA A 45 36.32 -31.02 3.07
N PRO A 46 35.63 -30.54 4.13
CA PRO A 46 36.28 -30.26 5.39
C PRO A 46 36.61 -31.57 6.12
N GLU A 47 37.81 -31.62 6.71
CA GLU A 47 38.32 -32.73 7.51
C GLU A 47 37.39 -33.05 8.70
N LYS A 48 37.19 -34.35 8.98
CA LYS A 48 36.43 -34.82 10.15
C LYS A 48 37.20 -34.52 11.44
N PRO A 49 36.59 -33.92 12.47
CA PRO A 49 37.21 -33.84 13.78
C PRO A 49 37.10 -35.18 14.53
N THR A 50 38.24 -35.63 15.05
CA THR A 50 38.41 -36.79 15.94
C THR A 50 37.73 -36.53 17.28
N VAL A 51 36.83 -37.43 17.70
CA VAL A 51 36.17 -37.38 19.02
C VAL A 51 37.10 -37.93 20.09
N VAL A 52 37.46 -37.11 21.07
CA VAL A 52 38.05 -37.55 22.35
C VAL A 52 36.99 -37.41 23.42
N ALA A 53 36.66 -38.53 24.06
CA ALA A 53 35.66 -38.62 25.12
C ALA A 53 36.24 -38.19 26.48
N THR A 54 35.52 -37.33 27.21
CA THR A 54 35.67 -37.19 28.67
C THR A 54 34.30 -36.99 29.35
N SER A 55 34.22 -37.58 30.54
CA SER A 55 33.05 -37.87 31.39
C SER A 55 32.44 -36.63 32.12
N PRO A 56 31.31 -36.77 32.85
CA PRO A 56 30.34 -35.69 33.06
C PRO A 56 30.68 -34.72 34.20
N LEU A 57 30.24 -33.45 34.03
CA LEU A 57 30.28 -32.37 35.03
C LEU A 57 29.09 -32.43 36.00
N PRO A 58 29.25 -32.01 37.28
CA PRO A 58 28.12 -31.67 38.14
C PRO A 58 27.74 -30.18 38.03
N SER A 59 26.47 -29.95 38.32
CA SER A 59 25.69 -28.71 38.25
C SER A 59 26.13 -27.60 39.23
N GLY A 60 25.98 -26.34 38.81
CA GLY A 60 25.61 -25.26 39.71
C GLY A 60 26.25 -23.90 39.45
N ALA A 61 25.40 -22.87 39.52
CA ALA A 61 25.68 -21.44 39.72
C ALA A 61 25.89 -20.53 38.48
N ARG A 62 24.98 -19.55 38.42
CA ARG A 62 25.02 -18.31 37.62
C ARG A 62 26.15 -17.40 38.11
N ALA A 63 26.76 -16.62 37.21
CA ALA A 63 26.77 -15.14 37.24
C ALA A 63 27.79 -14.55 36.25
N PHE A 64 27.43 -13.35 35.78
CA PHE A 64 28.15 -12.39 34.94
C PHE A 64 29.64 -12.20 35.26
N SER A 65 30.48 -12.02 34.23
CA SER A 65 31.06 -10.70 33.90
C SER A 65 31.95 -10.73 32.65
N THR A 66 31.94 -9.57 31.99
CA THR A 66 32.89 -9.03 31.00
C THR A 66 34.36 -9.28 31.33
N VAL A 67 35.21 -9.55 30.33
CA VAL A 67 36.52 -8.89 30.11
C VAL A 67 36.98 -9.10 28.65
N ALA A 68 37.48 -8.00 28.08
CA ALA A 68 38.12 -7.88 26.78
C ALA A 68 39.49 -8.58 26.67
N ARG A 69 39.92 -8.92 25.45
CA ARG A 69 41.32 -8.68 25.03
C ARG A 69 41.53 -8.69 23.52
N ALA A 70 42.50 -7.87 23.15
CA ALA A 70 42.94 -7.47 21.83
C ALA A 70 43.96 -8.43 21.18
N GLY A 71 44.23 -8.16 19.89
CA GLY A 71 45.36 -8.65 19.09
C GLY A 71 44.87 -9.52 17.93
N GLY A 72 45.21 -9.33 16.65
CA GLY A 72 46.17 -8.46 15.99
C GLY A 72 46.48 -9.07 14.62
N PHE A 73 46.39 -8.26 13.56
CA PHE A 73 46.95 -8.41 12.20
C PHE A 73 46.78 -9.71 11.39
N SER A 74 46.19 -9.58 10.19
CA SER A 74 46.99 -9.54 8.95
C SER A 74 46.18 -9.09 7.72
N ARG A 75 46.85 -8.28 6.88
CA ARG A 75 46.40 -7.75 5.59
C ARG A 75 46.32 -8.84 4.52
N VAL A 76 45.29 -8.78 3.67
CA VAL A 76 45.37 -9.24 2.27
C VAL A 76 44.70 -8.17 1.40
N GLY A 77 45.42 -7.71 0.38
CA GLY A 77 45.01 -6.68 -0.58
C GLY A 77 44.05 -7.18 -1.68
N PRO A 78 43.74 -6.33 -2.68
CA PRO A 78 42.48 -6.35 -3.40
C PRO A 78 42.48 -7.32 -4.58
N ILE A 79 41.36 -8.00 -4.82
CA ILE A 79 41.13 -8.78 -6.04
C ILE A 79 40.12 -8.05 -6.92
N GLY A 80 40.66 -7.43 -7.97
CA GLY A 80 40.23 -7.60 -9.36
C GLY A 80 38.80 -7.22 -9.73
N SER A 81 38.68 -6.06 -10.38
CA SER A 81 37.62 -5.76 -11.34
C SER A 81 37.52 -6.85 -12.43
N ARG A 82 36.30 -7.30 -12.73
CA ARG A 82 36.01 -7.98 -14.00
C ARG A 82 34.77 -7.38 -14.65
N SER A 83 35.03 -6.84 -15.83
CA SER A 83 34.09 -6.41 -16.84
C SER A 83 33.23 -7.58 -17.33
N PHE A 84 31.93 -7.35 -17.47
CA PHE A 84 31.07 -8.22 -18.26
C PHE A 84 30.98 -7.68 -19.69
N SER A 85 31.55 -8.45 -20.61
CA SER A 85 31.43 -8.27 -22.05
C SER A 85 30.03 -8.68 -22.52
N THR A 86 29.46 -7.83 -23.37
CA THR A 86 28.20 -7.98 -24.07
C THR A 86 28.25 -9.17 -25.06
N LYS A 87 27.25 -10.05 -24.99
CA LYS A 87 26.87 -10.92 -26.11
C LYS A 87 25.37 -10.82 -26.36
N SER A 88 25.07 -10.19 -27.50
CA SER A 88 23.89 -10.30 -28.38
C SER A 88 22.75 -11.23 -27.94
N ALA A 89 21.57 -10.64 -27.71
CA ALA A 89 20.29 -11.33 -27.69
C ALA A 89 19.78 -11.55 -29.14
N PRO A 90 19.18 -12.71 -29.46
CA PRO A 90 18.51 -12.90 -30.74
C PRO A 90 17.11 -12.26 -30.73
N GLN A 91 16.70 -11.79 -31.91
CA GLN A 91 15.42 -11.15 -32.22
C GLN A 91 14.22 -12.00 -31.81
N VAL A 92 13.22 -11.35 -31.19
CA VAL A 92 11.88 -11.91 -30.95
C VAL A 92 10.98 -11.48 -32.09
N ASP A 93 10.62 -12.42 -32.97
CA ASP A 93 9.61 -12.23 -34.01
C ASP A 93 8.22 -12.67 -33.50
N LYS A 94 7.26 -11.74 -33.70
CA LYS A 94 5.81 -11.87 -33.90
C LYS A 94 4.95 -12.71 -32.95
N ALA A 95 3.94 -12.01 -32.43
CA ALA A 95 2.79 -12.48 -31.67
C ALA A 95 2.08 -13.68 -32.32
N VAL A 96 1.84 -14.72 -31.52
CA VAL A 96 0.97 -15.85 -31.83
C VAL A 96 -0.31 -15.69 -31.01
N THR A 97 -1.43 -15.50 -31.70
CA THR A 97 -2.81 -15.52 -31.17
C THR A 97 -3.15 -16.94 -30.67
N PRO A 98 -3.82 -17.11 -29.52
CA PRO A 98 -4.27 -18.43 -29.10
C PRO A 98 -5.56 -18.86 -29.86
N PRO A 99 -5.77 -20.16 -30.08
CA PRO A 99 -6.87 -20.66 -30.89
C PRO A 99 -8.20 -20.64 -30.13
N ALA A 100 -9.25 -20.22 -30.82
CA ALA A 100 -10.63 -20.38 -30.38
C ALA A 100 -11.02 -21.87 -30.45
N THR A 101 -11.34 -22.47 -29.30
CA THR A 101 -12.13 -23.70 -29.25
C THR A 101 -13.23 -23.51 -28.21
N GLY A 102 -14.46 -23.62 -28.70
CA GLY A 102 -15.67 -23.41 -27.93
C GLY A 102 -16.07 -24.65 -27.14
N THR A 103 -16.41 -24.44 -25.88
CA THR A 103 -17.32 -25.30 -25.13
C THR A 103 -18.18 -24.36 -24.30
N LYS A 104 -19.47 -24.27 -24.66
CA LYS A 104 -20.48 -23.49 -23.94
C LYS A 104 -20.74 -24.15 -22.59
N ALA A 105 -20.09 -23.66 -21.54
CA ALA A 105 -20.60 -23.81 -20.18
C ALA A 105 -21.55 -22.63 -19.92
N GLN A 106 -22.83 -22.92 -19.70
CA GLN A 106 -23.80 -21.93 -19.24
C GLN A 106 -23.49 -21.59 -17.78
N SER A 107 -22.69 -20.55 -17.56
CA SER A 107 -22.67 -19.84 -16.28
C SER A 107 -23.75 -18.76 -16.35
N ASN A 108 -24.81 -18.93 -15.56
CA ASN A 108 -25.72 -17.83 -15.24
C ASN A 108 -24.94 -16.84 -14.36
N GLY A 109 -24.13 -15.99 -14.96
CA GLY A 109 -23.61 -14.79 -14.31
C GLY A 109 -24.76 -13.81 -14.05
N PRO A 110 -24.65 -12.93 -13.05
CA PRO A 110 -25.65 -11.89 -12.81
C PRO A 110 -25.82 -11.07 -14.09
N GLU A 111 -27.08 -10.78 -14.45
CA GLU A 111 -27.43 -9.98 -15.61
C GLU A 111 -26.53 -8.74 -15.65
N MET A 112 -25.74 -8.66 -16.73
CA MET A 112 -24.94 -7.50 -17.06
C MET A 112 -25.83 -6.27 -16.94
N ILE A 113 -25.45 -5.40 -16.00
CA ILE A 113 -25.99 -4.06 -15.76
C ILE A 113 -26.53 -3.51 -17.08
N ALA A 114 -27.85 -3.33 -17.15
CA ALA A 114 -28.48 -2.70 -18.28
C ALA A 114 -27.73 -1.40 -18.55
N ASN A 115 -27.20 -1.30 -19.77
CA ASN A 115 -26.28 -0.29 -20.24
C ASN A 115 -26.95 1.10 -20.15
N THR A 116 -26.90 1.75 -18.98
CA THR A 116 -27.19 3.17 -18.85
C THR A 116 -25.93 3.94 -19.20
N GLU A 117 -25.62 3.98 -20.50
CA GLU A 117 -24.87 5.11 -21.06
C GLU A 117 -25.71 6.37 -20.79
N GLY A 118 -25.57 6.96 -19.60
CA GLY A 118 -26.60 7.84 -19.07
C GLY A 118 -26.04 8.90 -18.17
N LYS A 119 -26.31 10.15 -18.52
CA LYS A 119 -26.12 11.34 -17.69
C LYS A 119 -27.14 11.34 -16.55
N THR A 120 -27.17 10.30 -15.71
CA THR A 120 -28.04 10.31 -14.53
C THR A 120 -27.32 11.07 -13.43
N ASP A 121 -27.98 12.12 -12.95
CA ASP A 121 -27.53 12.83 -11.75
C ASP A 121 -27.56 11.87 -10.56
N PRO A 122 -26.67 12.06 -9.58
CA PRO A 122 -26.71 11.27 -8.35
C PRO A 122 -28.03 11.48 -7.63
N GLN A 123 -28.68 10.39 -7.21
CA GLN A 123 -30.02 10.48 -6.60
C GLN A 123 -30.10 9.97 -5.17
N VAL A 124 -29.10 9.21 -4.69
CA VAL A 124 -29.14 8.68 -3.32
C VAL A 124 -28.71 9.76 -2.33
N CYS A 125 -29.62 10.14 -1.43
CA CYS A 125 -29.33 11.03 -0.30
C CYS A 125 -28.40 10.31 0.70
N PRO A 126 -27.18 10.84 0.97
CA PRO A 126 -26.25 10.18 1.88
C PRO A 126 -26.75 10.14 3.33
N VAL A 127 -27.56 11.13 3.75
CA VAL A 127 -28.17 11.15 5.09
C VAL A 127 -29.19 10.03 5.22
N SER A 128 -30.10 9.89 4.26
CA SER A 128 -31.10 8.83 4.26
C SER A 128 -30.46 7.44 4.16
N ALA A 129 -29.37 7.29 3.42
CA ALA A 129 -28.61 6.04 3.37
C ALA A 129 -27.99 5.67 4.72
N TYR A 130 -27.46 6.66 5.46
CA TYR A 130 -26.92 6.46 6.81
C TYR A 130 -28.04 6.11 7.81
N GLU A 131 -29.14 6.84 7.82
CA GLU A 131 -30.30 6.58 8.67
C GLU A 131 -30.84 5.16 8.43
N HIS A 132 -30.93 4.76 7.16
CA HIS A 132 -31.33 3.41 6.80
C HIS A 132 -30.31 2.36 7.26
N ALA A 133 -29.00 2.60 7.09
CA ALA A 133 -27.96 1.70 7.60
C ALA A 133 -28.14 1.41 9.10
N ARG A 134 -28.38 2.46 9.91
CA ARG A 134 -28.65 2.31 11.35
C ARG A 134 -29.96 1.55 11.60
N ALA A 135 -31.02 1.85 10.83
CA ALA A 135 -32.31 1.18 10.98
C ALA A 135 -32.25 -0.34 10.72
N ILE A 136 -31.37 -0.78 9.81
CA ILE A 136 -31.17 -2.21 9.48
C ILE A 136 -30.08 -2.87 10.35
N GLY A 137 -29.59 -2.17 11.39
CA GLY A 137 -28.68 -2.72 12.39
C GLY A 137 -27.19 -2.67 12.00
N LEU A 138 -26.79 -1.82 11.06
CA LEU A 138 -25.38 -1.50 10.81
C LEU A 138 -24.97 -0.37 11.76
N ASN A 139 -24.49 -0.74 12.94
CA ASN A 139 -24.15 0.23 13.98
C ASN A 139 -22.69 0.66 13.94
N PHE A 140 -21.77 -0.19 13.50
CA PHE A 140 -20.34 0.12 13.46
C PHE A 140 -19.80 0.29 12.04
N PHE A 141 -18.97 1.30 11.85
CA PHE A 141 -18.40 1.68 10.57
C PHE A 141 -16.88 1.72 10.65
N THR A 142 -16.20 1.17 9.65
CA THR A 142 -14.76 1.37 9.50
C THR A 142 -14.34 1.37 8.05
N GLY A 143 -13.22 2.01 7.70
CA GLY A 143 -12.81 2.04 6.31
C GLY A 143 -11.75 3.04 5.96
N VAL A 144 -11.35 3.01 4.68
CA VAL A 144 -10.42 3.98 4.08
C VAL A 144 -11.23 4.91 3.19
N PRO A 145 -11.11 6.25 3.33
CA PRO A 145 -11.91 7.19 2.56
C PRO A 145 -11.78 7.01 1.04
N ASP A 146 -12.91 7.08 0.35
CA ASP A 146 -13.02 6.94 -1.11
C ASP A 146 -13.74 8.16 -1.73
N SER A 147 -13.36 8.49 -2.95
CA SER A 147 -13.93 9.61 -3.71
C SER A 147 -15.39 9.42 -4.14
N LEU A 148 -15.85 8.21 -4.46
CA LEU A 148 -17.25 7.95 -4.81
C LEU A 148 -18.13 7.88 -3.57
N LEU A 149 -17.60 7.34 -2.48
CA LEU A 149 -18.27 7.23 -1.18
C LEU A 149 -18.17 8.51 -0.34
N SER A 150 -17.39 9.51 -0.76
CA SER A 150 -17.10 10.71 0.03
C SER A 150 -18.33 11.36 0.68
N PRO A 151 -19.47 11.55 -0.02
CA PRO A 151 -20.67 12.11 0.61
C PRO A 151 -21.19 11.27 1.77
N PHE A 152 -21.27 9.95 1.60
CA PHE A 152 -21.72 9.02 2.64
C PHE A 152 -20.73 8.95 3.80
N CYS A 153 -19.44 8.84 3.52
CA CYS A 153 -18.38 8.85 4.54
C CYS A 153 -18.39 10.14 5.38
N HIS A 154 -18.77 11.27 4.80
CA HIS A 154 -18.87 12.54 5.53
C HIS A 154 -20.01 12.53 6.56
N VAL A 155 -21.16 11.95 6.18
CA VAL A 155 -22.28 11.74 7.10
C VAL A 155 -21.88 10.77 8.21
N VAL A 156 -21.28 9.62 7.87
CA VAL A 156 -20.81 8.64 8.87
C VAL A 156 -19.83 9.28 9.87
N ALA A 157 -18.84 10.05 9.37
CA ALA A 157 -17.87 10.70 10.24
C ALA A 157 -18.47 11.75 11.19
N THR A 158 -19.62 12.34 10.83
CA THR A 158 -20.29 13.36 11.64
C THR A 158 -21.30 12.74 12.61
N GLU A 159 -22.07 11.76 12.14
CA GLU A 159 -23.21 11.21 12.87
C GLU A 159 -22.87 9.97 13.72
N ALA A 160 -21.74 9.29 13.43
CA ALA A 160 -21.34 8.05 14.08
C ALA A 160 -19.96 8.14 14.76
N GLU A 161 -19.58 9.31 15.29
CA GLU A 161 -18.23 9.58 15.84
C GLU A 161 -17.73 8.50 16.82
N GLN A 162 -18.60 7.94 17.66
CA GLN A 162 -18.25 6.91 18.65
C GLN A 162 -18.26 5.47 18.09
N ASP A 163 -18.92 5.27 16.94
CA ASP A 163 -19.09 3.97 16.29
C ASP A 163 -18.32 3.90 14.94
N HIS A 164 -17.35 4.80 14.73
CA HIS A 164 -16.66 4.95 13.45
C HIS A 164 -15.14 4.96 13.61
N VAL A 165 -14.45 4.13 12.83
CA VAL A 165 -12.99 4.10 12.77
C VAL A 165 -12.50 4.31 11.33
N ILE A 166 -11.85 5.43 11.06
CA ILE A 166 -11.08 5.61 9.82
C ILE A 166 -9.79 4.80 9.93
N ALA A 167 -9.68 3.75 9.13
CA ALA A 167 -8.55 2.83 9.17
C ALA A 167 -7.36 3.36 8.36
N ALA A 168 -6.14 3.00 8.78
CA ALA A 168 -4.92 3.34 8.05
C ALA A 168 -4.84 2.65 6.67
N ASN A 169 -5.35 1.42 6.57
CA ASN A 169 -5.44 0.66 5.32
C ASN A 169 -6.66 -0.27 5.36
N GLU A 170 -7.06 -0.79 4.21
CA GLU A 170 -8.27 -1.59 4.03
C GLU A 170 -8.19 -2.93 4.77
N GLY A 171 -7.00 -3.51 4.88
CA GLY A 171 -6.80 -4.75 5.63
C GLY A 171 -7.10 -4.55 7.13
N SER A 172 -6.59 -3.45 7.70
CA SER A 172 -6.88 -3.06 9.08
C SER A 172 -8.37 -2.73 9.29
N ALA A 173 -9.06 -2.21 8.26
CA ALA A 173 -10.51 -1.98 8.33
C ALA A 173 -11.28 -3.30 8.46
N ILE A 174 -10.96 -4.31 7.63
CA ILE A 174 -11.56 -5.65 7.74
C ILE A 174 -11.27 -6.27 9.12
N ALA A 175 -10.03 -6.17 9.60
CA ALA A 175 -9.65 -6.70 10.91
C ALA A 175 -10.37 -6.01 12.07
N THR A 176 -10.53 -4.69 12.01
CA THR A 176 -11.27 -3.90 13.01
C THR A 176 -12.74 -4.30 13.04
N ALA A 177 -13.36 -4.43 11.86
CA ALA A 177 -14.74 -4.92 11.73
C ALA A 177 -14.90 -6.33 12.29
N ALA A 178 -13.97 -7.24 12.02
CA ALA A 178 -14.01 -8.58 12.59
C ALA A 178 -13.91 -8.58 14.11
N GLY A 179 -13.01 -7.77 14.68
CA GLY A 179 -12.92 -7.59 16.14
C GLY A 179 -14.24 -7.09 16.75
N TYR A 180 -14.89 -6.12 16.10
CA TYR A 180 -16.21 -5.64 16.52
C TYR A 180 -17.25 -6.76 16.48
N HIS A 181 -17.35 -7.50 15.38
CA HIS A 181 -18.28 -8.62 15.24
C HIS A 181 -18.05 -9.69 16.31
N PHE A 182 -16.81 -10.07 16.59
CA PHE A 182 -16.51 -11.06 17.63
C PHE A 182 -16.92 -10.59 19.04
N ALA A 183 -16.91 -9.28 19.29
CA ALA A 183 -17.30 -8.73 20.57
C ALA A 183 -18.82 -8.60 20.75
N THR A 184 -19.56 -8.29 19.67
CA THR A 184 -20.98 -7.90 19.75
C THR A 184 -21.93 -8.89 19.10
N GLY A 185 -21.46 -9.70 18.16
CA GLY A 185 -22.28 -10.52 17.26
C GLY A 185 -23.00 -9.70 16.17
N GLU A 186 -22.82 -8.37 16.13
CA GLU A 186 -23.46 -7.50 15.14
C GLU A 186 -22.69 -7.47 13.82
N VAL A 187 -23.39 -7.15 12.72
CA VAL A 187 -22.79 -7.04 11.38
C VAL A 187 -22.21 -5.63 11.21
N PRO A 188 -20.89 -5.46 11.08
CA PRO A 188 -20.28 -4.16 10.81
C PRO A 188 -20.34 -3.79 9.32
N MET A 189 -20.20 -2.49 9.04
CA MET A 189 -19.99 -1.96 7.69
C MET A 189 -18.54 -1.55 7.50
N VAL A 190 -17.91 -2.06 6.44
CA VAL A 190 -16.57 -1.66 5.99
C VAL A 190 -16.68 -0.87 4.70
N TYR A 191 -16.09 0.32 4.59
CA TYR A 191 -16.06 1.09 3.33
C TYR A 191 -14.64 1.22 2.75
N LEU A 192 -14.51 1.08 1.43
CA LEU A 192 -13.24 1.21 0.71
C LEU A 192 -13.46 1.50 -0.77
N GLN A 193 -12.41 1.92 -1.47
CA GLN A 193 -12.39 1.93 -2.95
C GLN A 193 -11.99 0.55 -3.46
N ASN A 194 -12.50 0.09 -4.61
CA ASN A 194 -12.09 -1.19 -5.21
C ASN A 194 -10.57 -1.32 -5.44
N SER A 195 -9.83 -0.21 -5.48
CA SER A 195 -8.36 -0.25 -5.49
C SER A 195 -7.74 -0.89 -4.26
N GLY A 196 -8.39 -0.73 -3.12
CA GLY A 196 -7.99 -1.24 -1.82
C GLY A 196 -8.29 -2.72 -1.59
N LEU A 197 -9.02 -3.38 -2.51
CA LEU A 197 -9.30 -4.82 -2.40
C LEU A 197 -8.01 -5.64 -2.27
N GLY A 198 -6.91 -5.22 -2.90
CA GLY A 198 -5.61 -5.87 -2.77
C GLY A 198 -5.12 -5.96 -1.31
N ASN A 199 -5.25 -4.88 -0.54
CA ASN A 199 -4.92 -4.85 0.90
C ASN A 199 -5.93 -5.66 1.74
N ALA A 200 -7.20 -5.68 1.32
CA ALA A 200 -8.26 -6.39 2.01
C ALA A 200 -8.24 -7.91 1.78
N VAL A 201 -7.66 -8.42 0.69
CA VAL A 201 -7.69 -9.84 0.33
C VAL A 201 -7.21 -10.73 1.48
N ASN A 202 -6.08 -10.40 2.11
CA ASN A 202 -5.53 -11.24 3.16
C ASN A 202 -6.50 -11.40 4.35
N PRO A 203 -7.00 -10.33 5.00
CA PRO A 203 -7.97 -10.48 6.08
C PRO A 203 -9.35 -10.95 5.61
N ILE A 204 -9.78 -10.68 4.37
CA ILE A 204 -11.00 -11.31 3.84
C ILE A 204 -10.86 -12.84 3.87
N MET A 205 -9.76 -13.38 3.32
CA MET A 205 -9.58 -14.83 3.17
C MET A 205 -9.15 -15.54 4.45
N SER A 206 -8.31 -14.91 5.27
CA SER A 206 -7.68 -15.55 6.43
C SER A 206 -8.29 -15.16 7.78
N LEU A 207 -9.24 -14.22 7.78
CA LEU A 207 -9.96 -13.81 8.98
C LEU A 207 -11.47 -13.92 8.76
N ALA A 208 -12.03 -13.21 7.78
CA ALA A 208 -13.47 -13.05 7.68
C ALA A 208 -14.21 -14.21 6.95
N HIS A 209 -13.53 -14.97 6.10
CA HIS A 209 -14.13 -16.05 5.31
C HIS A 209 -14.82 -17.12 6.18
N LYS A 210 -15.96 -17.65 5.73
CA LYS A 210 -16.79 -18.64 6.48
C LYS A 210 -16.07 -19.92 6.89
N GLU A 211 -15.10 -20.35 6.09
CA GLU A 211 -14.32 -21.56 6.38
C GLU A 211 -13.17 -21.33 7.39
N VAL A 212 -12.95 -20.08 7.83
CA VAL A 212 -11.89 -19.74 8.79
C VAL A 212 -12.48 -19.31 10.13
N TYR A 213 -12.89 -18.04 10.28
CA TYR A 213 -13.59 -17.56 11.48
C TYR A 213 -15.04 -17.17 11.22
N GLY A 214 -15.48 -17.08 9.96
CA GLY A 214 -16.86 -16.77 9.59
C GLY A 214 -17.40 -15.49 10.18
N THR A 215 -16.92 -14.36 9.66
CA THR A 215 -17.27 -13.03 10.13
C THR A 215 -18.20 -12.34 9.12
N PRO A 216 -19.52 -12.30 9.36
CA PRO A 216 -20.44 -11.55 8.53
C PRO A 216 -20.16 -10.05 8.60
N MET A 217 -20.03 -9.40 7.45
CA MET A 217 -19.87 -7.94 7.32
C MET A 217 -20.33 -7.45 5.96
N VAL A 218 -20.74 -6.18 5.87
CA VAL A 218 -21.03 -5.53 4.58
C VAL A 218 -19.83 -4.71 4.17
N VAL A 219 -19.20 -5.05 3.04
CA VAL A 219 -18.08 -4.32 2.46
C VAL A 219 -18.60 -3.40 1.35
N VAL A 220 -18.80 -2.13 1.65
CA VAL A 220 -19.21 -1.09 0.70
C VAL A 220 -18.01 -0.66 -0.13
N VAL A 221 -18.05 -0.93 -1.44
CA VAL A 221 -16.92 -0.72 -2.35
C VAL A 221 -17.26 0.36 -3.37
N GLY A 222 -16.59 1.50 -3.30
CA GLY A 222 -16.60 2.49 -4.37
C GLY A 222 -16.00 1.89 -5.65
N TRP A 223 -16.82 1.71 -6.70
CA TRP A 223 -16.43 0.98 -7.91
C TRP A 223 -15.85 1.92 -8.98
N ARG A 224 -14.62 2.40 -8.76
CA ARG A 224 -13.87 3.15 -9.78
C ARG A 224 -13.57 2.28 -11.00
N GLY A 225 -13.64 2.87 -12.18
CA GLY A 225 -13.49 2.14 -13.46
C GLY A 225 -14.59 1.12 -13.75
N CYS A 226 -15.78 1.27 -13.15
CA CYS A 226 -16.96 0.47 -13.46
C CYS A 226 -17.21 0.46 -14.99
N PRO A 227 -17.43 -0.72 -15.61
CA PRO A 227 -17.76 -0.82 -17.03
C PRO A 227 -18.92 0.09 -17.43
N GLY A 228 -18.81 0.76 -18.59
CA GLY A 228 -19.82 1.74 -19.05
C GLY A 228 -19.57 3.18 -18.57
N HIS A 229 -18.64 3.41 -17.64
CA HIS A 229 -18.29 4.74 -17.14
C HIS A 229 -16.88 5.17 -17.54
N LYS A 230 -16.71 6.47 -17.83
CA LYS A 230 -15.38 7.06 -18.04
C LYS A 230 -14.68 7.25 -16.70
N ASP A 231 -13.41 6.86 -16.63
CA ASP A 231 -12.54 7.06 -15.48
C ASP A 231 -11.07 7.11 -15.94
N GLU A 232 -10.16 7.38 -15.01
CA GLU A 232 -8.72 7.38 -15.24
C GLU A 232 -8.20 5.98 -15.63
N PRO A 233 -7.16 5.88 -16.47
CA PRO A 233 -6.69 4.60 -17.00
C PRO A 233 -6.41 3.53 -15.93
N GLN A 234 -5.78 3.92 -14.82
CA GLN A 234 -5.47 3.02 -13.72
C GLN A 234 -6.72 2.49 -13.01
N HIS A 235 -7.79 3.29 -12.95
CA HIS A 235 -9.06 2.85 -12.39
C HIS A 235 -9.76 1.87 -13.33
N VAL A 236 -9.77 2.14 -14.64
CA VAL A 236 -10.41 1.27 -15.65
C VAL A 236 -9.79 -0.13 -15.66
N VAL A 237 -8.47 -0.22 -15.48
CA VAL A 237 -7.76 -1.51 -15.41
C VAL A 237 -8.28 -2.38 -14.27
N GLN A 238 -8.53 -1.77 -13.11
CA GLN A 238 -8.98 -2.48 -11.91
C GLN A 238 -10.50 -2.67 -11.85
N GLY A 239 -11.26 -1.65 -12.24
CA GLY A 239 -12.73 -1.66 -12.20
C GLY A 239 -13.35 -2.78 -13.02
N ARG A 240 -12.82 -3.08 -14.20
CA ARG A 240 -13.28 -4.21 -15.03
C ARG A 240 -13.02 -5.59 -14.39
N GLN A 241 -12.17 -5.68 -13.38
CA GLN A 241 -11.81 -6.93 -12.70
C GLN A 241 -12.49 -7.08 -11.33
N THR A 242 -13.12 -6.02 -10.79
CA THR A 242 -13.66 -6.00 -9.42
C THR A 242 -14.57 -7.19 -9.12
N VAL A 243 -15.57 -7.44 -9.97
CA VAL A 243 -16.54 -8.53 -9.75
C VAL A 243 -15.85 -9.90 -9.80
N ALA A 244 -15.04 -10.15 -10.83
CA ALA A 244 -14.29 -11.40 -10.95
C ALA A 244 -13.30 -11.63 -9.79
N GLN A 245 -12.70 -10.56 -9.25
CA GLN A 245 -11.88 -10.65 -8.04
C GLN A 245 -12.71 -11.09 -6.85
N LEU A 246 -13.85 -10.44 -6.57
CA LEU A 246 -14.71 -10.80 -5.45
C LEU A 246 -15.26 -12.23 -5.57
N GLU A 247 -15.69 -12.63 -6.76
CA GLU A 247 -16.11 -14.00 -7.06
C GLU A 247 -15.00 -15.01 -6.77
N SER A 248 -13.75 -14.71 -7.16
CA SER A 248 -12.60 -15.59 -6.89
C SER A 248 -12.27 -15.73 -5.40
N LEU A 249 -12.69 -14.77 -4.56
CA LEU A 249 -12.55 -14.79 -3.11
C LEU A 249 -13.76 -15.44 -2.41
N GLY A 250 -14.78 -15.88 -3.16
CA GLY A 250 -16.03 -16.41 -2.61
C GLY A 250 -16.92 -15.35 -1.96
N VAL A 251 -16.71 -14.06 -2.28
CA VAL A 251 -17.46 -12.93 -1.75
C VAL A 251 -18.63 -12.61 -2.68
N SER A 252 -19.85 -12.85 -2.19
CA SER A 252 -21.07 -12.48 -2.90
C SER A 252 -21.15 -10.97 -3.11
N THR A 253 -21.73 -10.57 -4.23
CA THR A 253 -21.79 -9.16 -4.66
C THR A 253 -23.22 -8.69 -4.87
N VAL A 254 -23.53 -7.52 -4.31
CA VAL A 254 -24.75 -6.73 -4.57
C VAL A 254 -24.32 -5.42 -5.22
N ILE A 255 -25.02 -4.96 -6.25
CA ILE A 255 -24.74 -3.67 -6.91
C ILE A 255 -25.80 -2.68 -6.45
N MET A 256 -25.36 -1.53 -5.92
CA MET A 256 -26.24 -0.45 -5.47
C MET A 256 -26.82 0.30 -6.68
N PRO A 257 -28.16 0.34 -6.85
CA PRO A 257 -28.83 1.20 -7.82
C PRO A 257 -28.61 2.69 -7.54
N ASN A 258 -28.84 3.53 -8.54
CA ASN A 258 -28.71 4.99 -8.40
C ASN A 258 -29.98 5.65 -7.83
N ASP A 259 -31.12 4.95 -7.74
CA ASP A 259 -32.33 5.47 -7.11
C ASP A 259 -32.35 5.19 -5.59
N GLN A 260 -33.07 6.03 -4.84
CA GLN A 260 -33.09 5.98 -3.37
C GLN A 260 -33.61 4.64 -2.84
N ASP A 261 -34.76 4.18 -3.34
CA ASP A 261 -35.43 2.98 -2.82
C ASP A 261 -34.61 1.72 -3.11
N GLY A 262 -34.14 1.56 -4.35
CA GLY A 262 -33.27 0.46 -4.74
C GLY A 262 -31.94 0.45 -3.99
N ALA A 263 -31.38 1.62 -3.67
CA ALA A 263 -30.19 1.70 -2.82
C ALA A 263 -30.46 1.17 -1.41
N MET A 264 -31.58 1.53 -0.78
CA MET A 264 -31.93 1.00 0.55
C MET A 264 -32.18 -0.51 0.52
N GLU A 265 -32.93 -0.99 -0.48
CA GLU A 265 -33.17 -2.43 -0.69
C GLU A 265 -31.85 -3.20 -0.86
N SER A 266 -30.90 -2.67 -1.63
CA SER A 266 -29.59 -3.30 -1.84
C SER A 266 -28.75 -3.36 -0.55
N MET A 267 -28.88 -2.37 0.35
CA MET A 267 -28.22 -2.37 1.66
C MET A 267 -28.81 -3.45 2.57
N GLN A 268 -30.14 -3.53 2.66
CA GLN A 268 -30.83 -4.58 3.41
C GLN A 268 -30.46 -5.97 2.87
N GLN A 269 -30.48 -6.14 1.55
CA GLN A 269 -30.08 -7.38 0.89
C GLN A 269 -28.64 -7.78 1.26
N ALA A 270 -27.69 -6.85 1.24
CA ALA A 270 -26.30 -7.14 1.59
C ALA A 270 -26.16 -7.59 3.06
N VAL A 271 -26.91 -6.99 3.99
CA VAL A 271 -26.92 -7.39 5.41
C VAL A 271 -27.49 -8.81 5.57
N ASP A 272 -28.62 -9.08 4.93
CA ASP A 272 -29.29 -10.39 5.01
C ASP A 272 -28.41 -11.50 4.44
N MET A 273 -27.76 -11.24 3.30
CA MET A 273 -26.80 -12.16 2.70
C MET A 273 -25.59 -12.38 3.61
N ALA A 274 -25.00 -11.32 4.17
CA ALA A 274 -23.84 -11.46 5.06
C ALA A 274 -24.18 -12.34 6.27
N ARG A 275 -25.35 -12.12 6.89
CA ARG A 275 -25.84 -12.95 8.01
C ARG A 275 -26.08 -14.40 7.59
N ALA A 276 -26.73 -14.62 6.46
CA ALA A 276 -27.07 -15.96 5.99
C ALA A 276 -25.85 -16.78 5.58
N GLU A 277 -24.85 -16.13 4.96
CA GLU A 277 -23.63 -16.79 4.51
C GLU A 277 -22.56 -16.90 5.61
N GLY A 278 -22.64 -16.08 6.66
CA GLY A 278 -21.67 -16.04 7.75
C GLY A 278 -20.29 -15.52 7.32
N GLN A 279 -20.23 -14.62 6.34
CA GLN A 279 -18.99 -14.09 5.74
C GLN A 279 -19.22 -12.71 5.11
N PRO A 280 -18.15 -12.03 4.62
CA PRO A 280 -18.30 -10.75 3.93
C PRO A 280 -19.19 -10.83 2.69
N VAL A 281 -20.00 -9.79 2.48
CA VAL A 281 -20.70 -9.50 1.23
C VAL A 281 -20.29 -8.13 0.73
N ALA A 282 -19.98 -8.01 -0.56
CA ALA A 282 -19.60 -6.75 -1.17
C ALA A 282 -20.83 -6.01 -1.71
N LEU A 283 -20.99 -4.75 -1.33
CA LEU A 283 -21.96 -3.81 -1.89
C LEU A 283 -21.22 -2.83 -2.81
N LEU A 284 -21.25 -3.06 -4.12
CA LEU A 284 -20.57 -2.21 -5.09
C LEU A 284 -21.39 -0.94 -5.35
N VAL A 285 -20.73 0.21 -5.22
CA VAL A 285 -21.32 1.54 -5.46
C VAL A 285 -20.75 2.12 -6.75
N PRO A 286 -21.52 2.17 -7.84
CA PRO A 286 -21.09 2.79 -9.09
C PRO A 286 -20.80 4.29 -8.96
N PRO A 287 -20.13 4.92 -9.95
CA PRO A 287 -19.97 6.36 -9.99
C PRO A 287 -21.32 7.09 -10.03
N LYS A 288 -21.40 8.26 -9.38
CA LYS A 288 -22.59 9.12 -9.34
C LYS A 288 -23.82 8.49 -8.67
N THR A 289 -23.63 7.68 -7.63
CA THR A 289 -24.74 7.18 -6.81
C THR A 289 -25.18 8.22 -5.75
N PHE A 290 -24.25 8.69 -4.91
CA PHE A 290 -24.58 9.61 -3.81
C PHE A 290 -24.65 11.07 -4.25
N GLN A 291 -25.70 11.77 -3.81
CA GLN A 291 -25.81 13.21 -3.90
C GLN A 291 -24.68 13.89 -3.11
N PRO A 292 -24.20 15.08 -3.52
CA PRO A 292 -23.21 15.81 -2.76
C PRO A 292 -23.68 16.09 -1.32
N ALA A 293 -22.85 15.76 -0.33
CA ALA A 293 -23.07 16.17 1.05
C ALA A 293 -22.47 17.56 1.29
N LYS A 294 -23.13 18.40 2.09
CA LYS A 294 -22.52 19.63 2.58
C LYS A 294 -21.36 19.26 3.49
N LYS A 295 -20.15 19.72 3.15
CA LYS A 295 -19.02 19.62 4.06
C LYS A 295 -19.22 20.56 5.23
N ALA A 296 -18.97 20.10 6.45
CA ALA A 296 -18.85 21.02 7.58
C ALA A 296 -17.72 22.01 7.27
N PRO A 297 -17.89 23.31 7.56
CA PRO A 297 -16.78 24.26 7.46
C PRO A 297 -15.67 23.76 8.37
N VAL A 298 -14.47 23.56 7.84
CA VAL A 298 -13.31 23.30 8.70
C VAL A 298 -12.87 24.65 9.27
N GLU A 299 -12.96 24.81 10.59
CA GLU A 299 -12.41 25.99 11.25
C GLU A 299 -10.89 25.99 11.10
N ILE A 300 -10.38 26.95 10.34
CA ILE A 300 -8.94 27.17 10.16
C ILE A 300 -8.46 28.01 11.34
N SER A 301 -7.66 27.44 12.23
CA SER A 301 -7.11 28.18 13.36
C SER A 301 -6.11 29.26 12.90
N ALA A 302 -5.84 30.25 13.75
CA ALA A 302 -4.78 31.23 13.46
C ALA A 302 -3.41 30.56 13.27
N ALA A 303 -3.15 29.45 13.98
CA ALA A 303 -1.94 28.64 13.82
C ALA A 303 -1.89 27.91 12.47
N ASP A 304 -3.03 27.63 11.84
CA ASP A 304 -3.07 27.02 10.50
C ASP A 304 -2.84 28.06 9.40
N GLN A 305 -3.14 29.34 9.64
CA GLN A 305 -2.96 30.38 8.63
C GLN A 305 -1.50 30.70 8.32
N VAL A 306 -0.59 30.46 9.26
CA VAL A 306 0.86 30.69 9.07
C VAL A 306 1.56 29.54 8.33
N LYS A 307 0.89 28.39 8.18
CA LYS A 307 1.43 27.22 7.47
C LYS A 307 1.38 27.44 5.96
N PRO A 308 2.35 26.92 5.18
CA PRO A 308 2.28 26.95 3.72
C PRO A 308 1.14 26.08 3.17
N THR A 309 0.65 26.41 1.98
CA THR A 309 -0.06 25.45 1.12
C THR A 309 0.89 24.30 0.76
N ARG A 310 0.31 23.16 0.36
CA ARG A 310 1.07 22.08 -0.26
C ARG A 310 1.87 22.55 -1.49
N GLU A 311 1.26 23.39 -2.34
CA GLU A 311 1.89 23.93 -3.55
C GLU A 311 3.05 24.87 -3.23
N GLU A 312 2.93 25.77 -2.25
CA GLU A 312 4.04 26.64 -1.79
C GLU A 312 5.21 25.81 -1.24
N ALA A 313 4.94 24.76 -0.47
CA ALA A 313 5.99 23.86 0.05
C ALA A 313 6.66 23.06 -1.08
N ILE A 314 5.88 22.53 -2.02
CA ILE A 314 6.40 21.81 -3.20
C ILE A 314 7.26 22.76 -4.04
N GLU A 315 6.78 23.97 -4.36
CA GLU A 315 7.53 24.93 -5.17
C GLU A 315 8.86 25.29 -4.51
N ALA A 316 8.87 25.59 -3.20
CA ALA A 316 10.11 25.84 -2.46
C ALA A 316 11.11 24.68 -2.56
N LEU A 317 10.64 23.43 -2.42
CA LEU A 317 11.48 22.24 -2.60
C LEU A 317 12.05 22.16 -4.01
N LEU A 318 11.20 22.32 -5.03
CA LEU A 318 11.56 22.19 -6.44
C LEU A 318 12.49 23.30 -6.95
N THR A 319 12.44 24.50 -6.37
CA THR A 319 13.24 25.65 -6.82
C THR A 319 14.55 25.81 -6.06
N GLU A 320 14.56 25.51 -4.76
CA GLU A 320 15.69 25.83 -3.88
C GLU A 320 16.57 24.61 -3.56
N PHE A 321 16.00 23.39 -3.59
CA PHE A 321 16.69 22.20 -3.07
C PHE A 321 16.84 21.05 -4.06
N VAL A 322 15.84 20.80 -4.91
CA VAL A 322 15.88 19.71 -5.89
C VAL A 322 16.84 20.08 -7.02
N GLY A 323 17.95 19.35 -7.12
CA GLY A 323 18.96 19.56 -8.16
C GLY A 323 18.55 19.04 -9.54
N PRO A 324 19.24 19.45 -10.62
CA PRO A 324 18.93 19.02 -11.99
C PRO A 324 19.18 17.52 -12.22
N ASN A 325 19.97 16.87 -11.35
CA ASN A 325 20.23 15.44 -11.39
C ASN A 325 19.36 14.67 -10.39
N ASP A 326 18.53 15.32 -9.57
CA ASP A 326 17.77 14.63 -8.55
C ASP A 326 16.51 13.98 -9.15
N ALA A 327 16.09 12.85 -8.56
CA ALA A 327 14.81 12.22 -8.88
C ALA A 327 13.75 12.62 -7.84
N VAL A 328 12.50 12.79 -8.27
CA VAL A 328 11.38 13.11 -7.38
C VAL A 328 10.33 12.01 -7.49
N VAL A 329 9.81 11.55 -6.36
CA VAL A 329 8.72 10.58 -6.27
C VAL A 329 7.58 11.24 -5.52
N GLY A 330 6.51 11.57 -6.22
CA GLY A 330 5.29 12.14 -5.66
C GLY A 330 4.27 11.06 -5.31
N THR A 331 3.66 11.18 -4.13
CA THR A 331 2.57 10.29 -3.72
C THR A 331 1.27 10.55 -4.49
N THR A 332 0.31 9.64 -4.31
CA THR A 332 -1.01 9.70 -4.97
C THR A 332 -1.84 10.91 -4.53
N GLY A 333 -2.89 11.22 -5.29
CA GLY A 333 -3.84 12.27 -4.93
C GLY A 333 -3.43 13.64 -5.46
N PHE A 334 -3.58 14.69 -4.66
CA PHE A 334 -3.29 16.06 -5.09
C PHE A 334 -1.79 16.39 -5.12
N CYS A 335 -0.96 15.73 -4.31
CA CYS A 335 0.50 15.94 -4.29
C CYS A 335 1.13 15.80 -5.69
N SER A 336 0.94 14.66 -6.36
CA SER A 336 1.47 14.45 -7.71
C SER A 336 0.93 15.43 -8.76
N ARG A 337 -0.29 15.96 -8.57
CA ARG A 337 -0.85 16.97 -9.48
C ARG A 337 -0.20 18.33 -9.26
N GLU A 338 0.02 18.71 -8.01
CA GLU A 338 0.68 19.96 -7.65
C GLU A 338 2.14 19.95 -8.09
N ILE A 339 2.88 18.84 -7.93
CA ILE A 339 4.23 18.71 -8.51
C ILE A 339 4.21 18.97 -10.03
N TYR A 340 3.29 18.32 -10.76
CA TYR A 340 3.17 18.50 -12.21
C TYR A 340 2.85 19.95 -12.61
N GLU A 341 1.90 20.59 -11.94
CA GLU A 341 1.51 21.97 -12.25
C GLU A 341 2.58 22.99 -11.84
N SER A 342 3.28 22.77 -10.72
CA SER A 342 4.42 23.56 -10.28
C SER A 342 5.57 23.48 -11.30
N ARG A 343 5.97 22.28 -11.74
CA ARG A 343 6.97 22.11 -12.81
C ARG A 343 6.61 22.91 -14.05
N LYS A 344 5.36 22.82 -14.49
CA LYS A 344 4.85 23.56 -15.65
C LYS A 344 4.90 25.08 -15.43
N ARG A 345 4.49 25.57 -14.26
CA ARG A 345 4.50 27.01 -13.91
C ARG A 345 5.92 27.56 -13.89
N LEU A 346 6.86 26.78 -13.37
CA LEU A 346 8.28 27.12 -13.25
C LEU A 346 9.06 26.92 -14.55
N GLY A 347 8.43 26.38 -15.61
CA GLY A 347 9.11 26.07 -16.87
C GLY A 347 10.15 24.94 -16.76
N GLN A 348 9.99 24.06 -15.76
CA GLN A 348 10.89 22.95 -15.50
C GLN A 348 10.42 21.66 -16.19
N SER A 349 11.37 20.79 -16.52
CA SER A 349 11.07 19.43 -17.00
C SER A 349 10.53 18.57 -15.85
N ASN A 350 9.65 17.63 -16.18
CA ASN A 350 9.14 16.61 -15.27
C ASN A 350 9.67 15.19 -15.62
N GLU A 351 10.71 15.09 -16.45
CA GLU A 351 11.33 13.80 -16.83
C GLU A 351 11.93 13.06 -15.63
N SER A 352 12.28 13.77 -14.55
CA SER A 352 12.85 13.20 -13.33
C SER A 352 11.81 12.81 -12.28
N ASP A 353 10.52 13.02 -12.57
CA ASP A 353 9.45 12.85 -11.60
C ASP A 353 8.71 11.51 -11.84
N PHE A 354 8.60 10.70 -10.79
CA PHE A 354 7.59 9.63 -10.69
C PHE A 354 6.34 10.19 -10.00
N LEU A 355 5.29 10.43 -10.76
CA LEU A 355 4.02 10.95 -10.24
C LEU A 355 3.03 9.81 -10.07
N SER A 356 2.85 9.35 -8.83
CA SER A 356 1.99 8.20 -8.56
C SER A 356 0.52 8.51 -8.82
N VAL A 357 -0.13 7.70 -9.66
CA VAL A 357 -1.55 7.84 -10.01
C VAL A 357 -2.48 6.89 -9.24
N GLY A 358 -1.91 5.94 -8.49
CA GLY A 358 -2.56 4.91 -7.67
C GLY A 358 -1.54 4.25 -6.75
N SER A 359 -1.90 3.20 -6.00
CA SER A 359 -0.99 2.57 -5.01
C SER A 359 -0.58 3.54 -3.89
N MET A 360 -1.57 4.14 -3.23
CA MET A 360 -1.34 5.00 -2.06
C MET A 360 -0.49 4.26 -1.01
N GLY A 361 0.40 4.99 -0.33
CA GLY A 361 1.30 4.46 0.69
C GLY A 361 2.59 3.81 0.18
N HIS A 362 2.79 3.72 -1.13
CA HIS A 362 3.99 3.10 -1.72
C HIS A 362 5.05 4.11 -2.21
N ALA A 363 4.84 5.42 -2.09
CA ALA A 363 5.79 6.43 -2.57
C ALA A 363 7.18 6.26 -1.95
N LEU A 364 7.25 6.08 -0.63
CA LEU A 364 8.51 5.79 0.06
C LEU A 364 9.19 4.51 -0.44
N SER A 365 8.44 3.43 -0.67
CA SER A 365 9.01 2.17 -1.18
C SER A 365 9.58 2.33 -2.60
N ILE A 366 8.90 3.11 -3.45
CA ILE A 366 9.37 3.41 -4.81
C ILE A 366 10.65 4.25 -4.74
N ALA A 367 10.66 5.30 -3.91
CA ALA A 367 11.82 6.16 -3.70
C ALA A 367 13.03 5.39 -3.14
N GLN A 368 12.81 4.49 -2.18
CA GLN A 368 13.83 3.58 -1.67
C GLN A 368 14.44 2.73 -2.80
N GLY A 369 13.60 2.11 -3.64
CA GLY A 369 14.06 1.31 -4.76
C GLY A 369 14.95 2.09 -5.73
N ILE A 370 14.57 3.33 -6.06
CA ILE A 370 15.38 4.23 -6.91
C ILE A 370 16.68 4.58 -6.20
N ALA A 371 16.63 4.99 -4.92
CA ALA A 371 17.81 5.40 -4.15
C ALA A 371 18.84 4.27 -3.97
N LEU A 372 18.37 3.03 -3.80
CA LEU A 372 19.20 1.82 -3.77
C LEU A 372 19.91 1.58 -5.11
N ALA A 373 19.19 1.75 -6.22
CA ALA A 373 19.71 1.51 -7.56
C ALA A 373 20.60 2.65 -8.08
N GLN A 374 20.52 3.84 -7.48
CA GLN A 374 21.19 5.07 -7.92
C GLN A 374 21.87 5.77 -6.72
N PRO A 375 22.92 5.18 -6.11
CA PRO A 375 23.50 5.66 -4.86
C PRO A 375 24.09 7.08 -4.93
N ASP A 376 24.51 7.51 -6.13
CA ASP A 376 25.10 8.83 -6.37
C ASP A 376 24.04 9.91 -6.69
N ARG A 377 22.76 9.54 -6.79
CA ARG A 377 21.65 10.43 -7.12
C ARG A 377 20.79 10.69 -5.90
N THR A 378 20.52 11.96 -5.58
CA THR A 378 19.53 12.28 -4.53
C THR A 378 18.13 11.92 -5.01
N VAL A 379 17.35 11.27 -4.14
CA VAL A 379 15.96 10.91 -4.40
C VAL A 379 15.08 11.58 -3.36
N TRP A 380 14.14 12.39 -3.83
CA TRP A 380 13.15 13.09 -3.02
C TRP A 380 11.83 12.32 -3.04
N CYS A 381 11.40 11.82 -1.90
CA CYS A 381 10.06 11.27 -1.71
C CYS A 381 9.16 12.36 -1.15
N LEU A 382 8.25 12.90 -1.95
CA LEU A 382 7.22 13.83 -1.52
C LEU A 382 5.95 13.02 -1.21
N ASP A 383 5.80 12.64 0.06
CA ASP A 383 4.72 11.81 0.56
C ASP A 383 3.68 12.63 1.33
N GLY A 384 2.49 12.06 1.52
CA GLY A 384 1.43 12.63 2.35
C GLY A 384 1.37 11.93 3.70
N ASP A 385 0.82 12.59 4.71
CA ASP A 385 0.64 12.01 6.04
C ASP A 385 -0.25 10.75 6.00
N GLY A 386 -1.42 10.82 5.35
CA GLY A 386 -2.31 9.66 5.20
C GLY A 386 -1.68 8.49 4.44
N ALA A 387 -0.87 8.77 3.41
CA ALA A 387 -0.17 7.75 2.64
C ALA A 387 0.97 7.12 3.47
N SER A 388 1.73 7.92 4.20
CA SER A 388 2.77 7.45 5.11
C SER A 388 2.18 6.58 6.22
N ILE A 389 1.04 6.99 6.80
CA ILE A 389 0.31 6.26 7.84
C ILE A 389 -0.14 4.88 7.35
N MET A 390 -0.61 4.78 6.10
CA MET A 390 -1.07 3.53 5.49
C MET A 390 -0.03 2.41 5.54
N HIS A 391 1.25 2.76 5.35
CA HIS A 391 2.37 1.82 5.34
C HIS A 391 3.55 2.29 6.19
N LEU A 392 3.29 2.65 7.46
CA LEU A 392 4.34 3.08 8.41
C LEU A 392 5.50 2.10 8.56
N GLY A 393 5.26 0.80 8.35
CA GLY A 393 6.33 -0.22 8.36
C GLY A 393 7.47 0.08 7.37
N ASN A 394 7.22 0.86 6.33
CA ASN A 394 8.25 1.27 5.37
C ASN A 394 9.31 2.18 5.99
N LEU A 395 9.01 2.92 7.07
CA LEU A 395 10.02 3.68 7.82
C LEU A 395 11.04 2.73 8.46
N ALA A 396 10.56 1.66 9.11
CA ALA A 396 11.42 0.62 9.69
C ALA A 396 12.27 -0.07 8.63
N THR A 397 11.70 -0.40 7.47
CA THR A 397 12.47 -0.93 6.33
C THR A 397 13.55 0.05 5.87
N THR A 398 13.24 1.35 5.82
CA THR A 398 14.22 2.39 5.42
C THR A 398 15.43 2.39 6.35
N GLY A 399 15.22 2.46 7.65
CA GLY A 399 16.34 2.55 8.58
C GLY A 399 17.05 1.22 8.80
N ALA A 400 16.37 0.07 8.60
CA ALA A 400 17.02 -1.23 8.51
C ALA A 400 18.01 -1.28 7.34
N LEU A 401 17.62 -0.75 6.17
CA LEU A 401 18.49 -0.66 4.99
C LEU A 401 19.69 0.26 5.24
N SER A 402 19.44 1.42 5.85
CA SER A 402 20.49 2.37 6.24
C SER A 402 21.50 1.75 7.22
N SER A 403 21.00 1.18 8.31
CA SER A 403 21.84 0.70 9.42
C SER A 403 22.58 -0.60 9.09
N SER A 404 21.97 -1.49 8.31
CA SER A 404 22.54 -2.81 8.02
C SER A 404 23.45 -2.82 6.79
N TYR A 405 23.19 -1.95 5.81
CA TYR A 405 23.90 -1.95 4.53
C TYR A 405 24.62 -0.64 4.23
N GLY A 406 24.54 0.38 5.11
CA GLY A 406 25.14 1.70 4.89
C GLY A 406 24.53 2.45 3.70
N GLN A 407 23.28 2.12 3.33
CA GLN A 407 22.61 2.61 2.13
C GLN A 407 21.70 3.82 2.41
N LEU A 408 21.13 4.42 1.36
CA LEU A 408 20.08 5.44 1.42
C LEU A 408 20.46 6.81 2.01
N SER A 409 21.76 7.15 2.07
CA SER A 409 22.20 8.53 2.42
C SER A 409 21.71 9.58 1.42
N ASN A 410 21.37 9.14 0.22
CA ASN A 410 20.82 9.92 -0.88
C ASN A 410 19.28 10.05 -0.83
N LEU A 411 18.59 9.44 0.14
CA LEU A 411 17.13 9.56 0.27
C LEU A 411 16.74 10.78 1.11
N ARG A 412 15.80 11.57 0.61
CA ARG A 412 15.11 12.67 1.32
C ARG A 412 13.63 12.34 1.38
N HIS A 413 13.12 12.05 2.57
CA HIS A 413 11.71 11.72 2.78
C HIS A 413 10.98 12.95 3.34
N ILE A 414 10.09 13.53 2.54
CA ILE A 414 9.33 14.72 2.90
C ILE A 414 7.88 14.30 3.12
N ILE A 415 7.35 14.53 4.32
CA ILE A 415 5.94 14.32 4.63
C ILE A 415 5.22 15.66 4.57
N LEU A 416 4.35 15.81 3.58
CA LEU A 416 3.46 16.94 3.38
C LEU A 416 2.21 16.74 4.24
N ASN A 417 2.26 17.18 5.50
CA ASN A 417 1.25 16.89 6.51
C ASN A 417 0.16 17.96 6.55
N ASN A 418 -0.97 17.69 5.90
CA ASN A 418 -2.19 18.48 6.03
C ASN A 418 -3.25 17.81 6.91
N ARG A 419 -2.93 16.68 7.56
CA ARG A 419 -3.77 15.96 8.52
C ARG A 419 -5.08 15.41 7.95
N VAL A 420 -5.26 15.34 6.63
CA VAL A 420 -6.53 14.87 6.02
C VAL A 420 -6.31 14.11 4.71
N HIS A 421 -7.24 13.22 4.38
CA HIS A 421 -7.35 12.60 3.06
C HIS A 421 -7.96 13.56 2.02
N ASP A 422 -7.22 14.61 1.68
CA ASP A 422 -7.71 15.78 0.92
C ASP A 422 -8.36 15.41 -0.43
N SER A 423 -7.74 14.49 -1.17
CA SER A 423 -8.18 14.13 -2.53
C SER A 423 -9.47 13.30 -2.61
N VAL A 424 -9.99 12.82 -1.48
CA VAL A 424 -11.13 11.89 -1.40
C VAL A 424 -12.21 12.36 -0.42
N GLY A 425 -12.17 13.62 0.01
CA GLY A 425 -13.23 14.20 0.83
C GLY A 425 -12.76 15.05 1.99
N ALA A 426 -11.46 15.03 2.31
CA ALA A 426 -10.85 15.72 3.46
C ALA A 426 -11.27 15.14 4.83
N GLN A 427 -11.54 13.84 4.89
CA GLN A 427 -11.71 13.11 6.14
C GLN A 427 -10.39 13.10 6.94
N PRO A 428 -10.44 13.14 8.28
CA PRO A 428 -9.25 13.21 9.12
C PRO A 428 -8.36 11.97 8.96
N THR A 429 -7.05 12.18 9.04
CA THR A 429 -6.06 11.10 9.19
C THR A 429 -5.75 10.92 10.68
N ALA A 430 -4.98 9.88 11.05
CA ALA A 430 -4.53 9.75 12.43
C ALA A 430 -3.66 10.95 12.89
N ALA A 431 -3.06 11.70 11.97
CA ALA A 431 -2.30 12.91 12.28
C ALA A 431 -3.19 14.13 12.62
N THR A 432 -4.52 14.04 12.47
CA THR A 432 -5.45 15.07 12.96
C THR A 432 -5.42 15.19 14.49
N TYR A 433 -5.30 14.06 15.19
CA TYR A 433 -5.42 14.00 16.64
C TYR A 433 -4.08 14.32 17.30
N ASP A 434 -4.04 15.36 18.13
CA ASP A 434 -2.81 15.83 18.75
C ASP A 434 -2.15 14.74 19.60
N GLY A 435 -0.85 14.53 19.35
CA GLY A 435 -0.04 13.50 20.04
C GLY A 435 -0.21 12.07 19.51
N ALA A 436 -1.10 11.81 18.54
CA ALA A 436 -1.30 10.47 18.00
C ALA A 436 -0.17 10.03 17.05
N VAL A 437 0.39 10.96 16.26
CA VAL A 437 1.47 10.68 15.31
C VAL A 437 2.53 11.78 15.38
N ASP A 438 3.78 11.39 15.61
CA ASP A 438 4.97 12.24 15.54
C ASP A 438 5.94 11.64 14.51
N PHE A 439 5.92 12.17 13.28
CA PHE A 439 6.71 11.62 12.18
C PHE A 439 8.23 11.73 12.42
N PRO A 440 8.79 12.87 12.91
CA PRO A 440 10.19 12.93 13.29
C PRO A 440 10.60 11.92 14.36
N ALA A 441 9.79 11.75 15.41
CA ALA A 441 10.07 10.78 16.46
C ALA A 441 10.04 9.34 15.91
N LEU A 442 9.06 9.01 15.05
CA LEU A 442 8.99 7.72 14.36
C LEU A 442 10.24 7.48 13.49
N ALA A 443 10.67 8.47 12.70
CA ALA A 443 11.87 8.37 11.87
C ALA A 443 13.13 8.12 12.73
N ASN A 444 13.32 8.89 13.79
CA ASN A 444 14.44 8.73 14.72
C ASN A 444 14.42 7.35 15.39
N ALA A 445 13.24 6.85 15.78
CA ALA A 445 13.08 5.53 16.39
C ALA A 445 13.28 4.37 15.39
N THR A 446 13.21 4.64 14.09
CA THR A 446 13.30 3.61 13.03
C THR A 446 14.62 3.63 12.27
N GLY A 447 15.62 4.41 12.69
CA GLY A 447 16.98 4.39 12.13
C GLY A 447 17.23 5.41 11.02
N TYR A 448 16.41 6.46 10.92
CA TYR A 448 16.76 7.63 10.13
C TYR A 448 17.93 8.38 10.77
N ALA A 449 18.79 8.96 9.94
CA ALA A 449 19.99 9.68 10.40
C ALA A 449 19.67 11.08 10.92
N ALA A 450 18.56 11.65 10.46
CA ALA A 450 18.05 12.93 10.91
C ALA A 450 16.55 13.00 10.65
N ALA A 451 15.83 13.67 11.54
CA ALA A 451 14.46 14.04 11.28
C ALA A 451 14.09 15.37 11.95
N GLY A 452 13.16 16.10 11.35
CA GLY A 452 12.68 17.38 11.89
C GLY A 452 11.32 17.78 11.33
N THR A 453 10.82 18.93 11.81
CA THR A 453 9.55 19.53 11.39
C THR A 453 9.78 20.95 10.91
N ALA A 454 9.10 21.35 9.84
CA ALA A 454 8.99 22.72 9.35
C ALA A 454 7.53 23.20 9.49
N PRO A 455 7.20 23.99 10.53
CA PRO A 455 5.86 24.54 10.72
C PRO A 455 5.47 25.61 9.68
N THR A 456 6.45 26.36 9.16
CA THR A 456 6.23 27.42 8.16
C THR A 456 7.14 27.23 6.95
N ALA A 457 6.85 27.95 5.85
CA ALA A 457 7.70 27.94 4.65
C ALA A 457 9.16 28.36 4.95
N ALA A 458 9.35 29.32 5.87
CA ALA A 458 10.67 29.83 6.24
C ALA A 458 11.51 28.80 7.02
N ASP A 459 10.87 27.78 7.61
CA ASP A 459 11.54 26.75 8.40
C ASP A 459 12.07 25.59 7.53
N ILE A 460 11.61 25.47 6.27
CA ILE A 460 11.98 24.36 5.37
C ILE A 460 13.50 24.34 5.12
N GLY A 461 14.07 25.48 4.70
CA GLY A 461 15.49 25.58 4.37
C GLY A 461 16.41 25.28 5.56
N PRO A 462 16.26 26.00 6.70
CA PRO A 462 17.05 25.73 7.90
C PRO A 462 16.99 24.26 8.35
N ALA A 463 15.80 23.64 8.32
CA ALA A 463 15.65 22.24 8.70
C ALA A 463 16.39 21.29 7.75
N LEU A 464 16.30 21.50 6.43
CA LEU A 464 17.03 20.70 5.44
C LEU A 464 18.55 20.87 5.58
N GLU A 465 19.01 22.10 5.81
CA GLU A 465 20.44 22.42 6.00
C GLU A 465 21.03 21.71 7.21
N GLU A 466 20.32 21.69 8.34
CA GLU A 466 20.75 20.98 9.55
C GLU A 466 20.94 19.47 9.28
N MET A 467 20.02 18.88 8.52
CA MET A 467 20.04 17.47 8.18
C MET A 467 21.08 17.11 7.11
N ASN A 468 21.55 18.06 6.30
CA ASN A 468 22.44 17.78 5.16
C ASN A 468 23.76 17.11 5.58
N SER A 469 24.32 17.47 6.73
CA SER A 469 25.56 16.90 7.26
C SER A 469 25.47 15.43 7.71
N LYS A 470 24.25 14.91 7.88
CA LYS A 470 24.03 13.55 8.38
C LYS A 470 24.14 12.51 7.26
N VAL A 471 24.75 11.37 7.58
CA VAL A 471 24.91 10.23 6.66
C VAL A 471 23.79 9.22 6.95
N GLY A 472 22.90 9.03 5.98
CA GLY A 472 21.73 8.16 6.05
C GLY A 472 20.45 8.89 5.61
N PRO A 473 19.31 8.19 5.60
CA PRO A 473 18.04 8.75 5.16
C PRO A 473 17.56 9.82 6.14
N LYS A 474 16.90 10.84 5.61
CA LYS A 474 16.44 12.02 6.35
C LYS A 474 14.95 12.20 6.18
N LEU A 475 14.25 12.57 7.25
CA LEU A 475 12.82 12.85 7.22
C LEU A 475 12.53 14.31 7.59
N LEU A 476 11.82 15.03 6.74
CA LEU A 476 11.26 16.34 7.09
C LEU A 476 9.73 16.26 7.02
N GLU A 477 9.07 16.52 8.14
CA GLU A 477 7.65 16.83 8.15
C GLU A 477 7.46 18.31 7.84
N ILE A 478 6.70 18.64 6.80
CA ILE A 478 6.25 20.01 6.53
C ILE A 478 4.79 20.09 6.92
N GLN A 479 4.46 20.95 7.89
CA GLN A 479 3.07 21.16 8.29
C GLN A 479 2.39 22.10 7.31
N LEU A 480 1.20 21.70 6.85
CA LEU A 480 0.49 22.39 5.78
C LEU A 480 -0.83 22.95 6.29
N LYS A 481 -1.25 24.08 5.68
CA LYS A 481 -2.64 24.52 5.78
C LYS A 481 -3.54 23.63 4.92
N LEU A 482 -4.80 23.51 5.33
CA LEU A 482 -5.79 22.71 4.64
C LEU A 482 -6.17 23.31 3.28
N GLY A 483 -6.42 22.42 2.33
CA GLY A 483 -7.00 22.73 1.03
C GLY A 483 -6.02 22.75 -0.12
N THR A 484 -6.62 22.83 -1.31
CA THR A 484 -6.00 22.87 -2.63
C THR A 484 -6.84 23.84 -3.47
N ARG A 485 -6.22 24.54 -4.43
CA ARG A 485 -6.96 25.44 -5.32
C ARG A 485 -7.98 24.68 -6.19
N SER A 486 -9.09 25.34 -6.48
CA SER A 486 -10.24 24.73 -7.17
C SER A 486 -9.98 24.37 -8.64
N ASP A 487 -8.94 24.96 -9.25
CA ASP A 487 -8.58 24.78 -10.65
C ASP A 487 -7.39 23.81 -10.87
N LEU A 488 -7.02 23.02 -9.85
CA LEU A 488 -5.90 22.07 -9.94
C LEU A 488 -6.13 21.04 -11.06
N GLY A 489 -5.26 21.08 -12.07
CA GLY A 489 -5.31 20.18 -13.22
C GLY A 489 -4.80 18.76 -12.93
N ARG A 490 -4.82 17.93 -13.98
CA ARG A 490 -4.22 16.58 -13.98
C ARG A 490 -3.02 16.53 -14.93
N PRO A 491 -2.03 15.65 -14.66
CA PRO A 491 -0.97 15.37 -15.62
C PRO A 491 -1.54 14.99 -16.99
N LYS A 492 -1.03 15.65 -18.04
CA LYS A 492 -1.46 15.36 -19.43
C LYS A 492 -0.60 14.30 -20.11
N THR A 493 0.58 14.03 -19.57
CA THR A 493 1.48 12.98 -20.05
C THR A 493 0.90 11.61 -19.68
N SER A 494 0.91 10.65 -20.61
CA SER A 494 0.46 9.30 -20.30
C SER A 494 1.38 8.65 -19.25
N THR A 495 0.86 7.74 -18.44
CA THR A 495 1.66 7.06 -17.40
C THR A 495 2.78 6.21 -18.00
N LEU A 496 2.60 5.68 -19.22
CA LEU A 496 3.64 4.96 -19.96
C LEU A 496 4.76 5.90 -20.41
N ASP A 497 4.41 7.05 -20.98
CA ASP A 497 5.41 8.03 -21.43
C ASP A 497 6.18 8.61 -20.22
N ALA A 498 5.48 8.88 -19.11
CA ALA A 498 6.11 9.32 -17.87
C ALA A 498 7.10 8.28 -17.32
N ALA A 499 6.74 7.00 -17.35
CA ALA A 499 7.64 5.92 -16.94
C ALA A 499 8.87 5.79 -17.85
N VAL A 500 8.70 5.96 -19.17
CA VAL A 500 9.81 5.96 -20.14
C VAL A 500 10.72 7.17 -19.93
N ALA A 501 10.15 8.36 -19.70
CA ALA A 501 10.90 9.57 -19.42
C ALA A 501 11.75 9.42 -18.16
N LEU A 502 11.15 8.96 -17.05
CA LEU A 502 11.87 8.69 -15.80
C LEU A 502 12.97 7.66 -15.98
N LYS A 503 12.69 6.54 -16.65
CA LYS A 503 13.71 5.52 -16.91
C LYS A 503 14.88 6.09 -17.72
N SER A 504 14.60 6.91 -18.73
CA SER A 504 15.63 7.55 -19.55
C SER A 504 16.44 8.56 -18.73
N PHE A 505 15.80 9.32 -17.85
CA PHE A 505 16.48 10.25 -16.93
C PHE A 505 17.41 9.51 -15.96
N LEU A 506 16.94 8.42 -15.35
CA LEU A 506 17.71 7.64 -14.38
C LEU A 506 18.90 6.87 -15.01
N GLN A 507 18.94 6.73 -16.34
CA GLN A 507 20.02 6.07 -17.08
C GLN A 507 21.09 7.04 -17.60
N LYS A 508 20.88 8.35 -17.46
CA LYS A 508 21.89 9.40 -17.71
C LYS A 508 22.81 9.51 -16.51
#